data_AF-A0AA43BUZ6-F1
#
_entry.id   AF-A0AA43BUZ6-F1
#
_cell.length_a   1.000
_cell.length_b   1.000
_cell.length_c   1.000
_cell.angle_alpha   90.00
_cell.angle_beta   90.00
_cell.angle_gamma   90.00
#
_symmetry.space_group_name_H-M   'P 1'
#
loop_
_entity.id
_entity.type
_entity.pdbx_description
1 polymer ?
#
loop_
_entity_poly.entity_id
_entity_poly.type
_entity_poly.pdbx_seq_one_letter_code
_entity_poly.pdbx_strand_id
1 'polypeptide(L)'
;MKRTQGFTITELMIAIVIIGVLAALAIPGFTSYIYKSRVTEATTFLGEIKQRQESYRDEFGRYCGVNGTDWGSYNPTAIPGLDPVAWTSNAAWSQLGAAPDGPIRFQYATVADVPGTSVPTGSNLDNDDHWFAARAQGDLNEDGTTFHLEIYSQSNHIYNSAAAKGGWE
;
A
#
# COMPACT_ATOMS: atom_id res chain seq x y z
N MET A 1 58.38 16.58 -19.25
CA MET A 1 57.59 16.83 -18.03
C MET A 1 56.14 17.04 -18.43
N LYS A 2 55.22 16.12 -18.09
CA LYS A 2 53.79 16.32 -18.33
C LYS A 2 53.26 17.32 -17.29
N ARG A 3 52.68 18.44 -17.73
CA ARG A 3 52.01 19.40 -16.83
C ARG A 3 50.71 18.78 -16.34
N THR A 4 50.58 18.58 -15.04
CA THR A 4 49.31 18.24 -14.40
C THR A 4 48.44 19.50 -14.40
N GLN A 5 47.38 19.52 -15.21
CA GLN A 5 46.36 20.56 -15.15
C GLN A 5 45.37 20.20 -14.04
N GLY A 6 45.25 21.08 -13.04
CA GLY A 6 44.23 20.99 -11.99
C GLY A 6 42.97 21.76 -12.37
N PHE A 7 41.82 21.35 -11.83
CA PHE A 7 40.56 22.07 -11.97
C PHE A 7 40.59 23.41 -11.22
N THR A 8 39.94 24.43 -11.77
CA THR A 8 39.74 25.72 -11.10
C THR A 8 38.52 25.68 -10.18
N ILE A 9 38.52 26.52 -9.15
CA ILE A 9 37.35 26.70 -8.27
C ILE A 9 36.14 27.20 -9.07
N THR A 10 36.37 28.02 -10.09
CA THR A 10 35.29 28.54 -10.96
C THR A 10 34.60 27.45 -11.77
N GLU A 11 35.33 26.43 -12.25
CA GLU A 11 34.73 25.28 -12.94
C GLU A 11 33.89 24.44 -11.97
N LEU A 12 34.35 24.28 -10.73
CA LEU A 12 33.57 23.60 -9.70
C LEU A 12 32.29 24.38 -9.33
N MET A 13 32.36 25.71 -9.21
CA MET A 13 31.19 26.53 -8.90
C MET A 13 30.11 26.45 -9.98
N ILE A 14 30.49 26.53 -11.25
CA ILE A 14 29.54 26.40 -12.37
C ILE A 14 28.94 24.99 -12.38
N ALA A 15 29.74 23.94 -12.16
CA ALA A 15 29.25 22.57 -12.10
C ALA A 15 28.21 22.38 -10.99
N ILE A 16 28.46 22.91 -9.79
CA ILE A 16 27.51 22.82 -8.66
C ILE A 16 26.20 23.56 -8.98
N VAL A 17 26.27 24.74 -9.60
CA VAL A 17 25.07 25.49 -10.00
C VAL A 17 24.23 24.70 -10.99
N ILE A 18 24.85 24.10 -12.01
CA ILE A 18 24.15 23.28 -13.00
C ILE A 18 23.51 22.06 -12.33
N ILE A 19 24.25 21.34 -11.47
CA ILE A 19 23.72 20.19 -10.72
C ILE A 19 22.55 20.61 -9.82
N GLY A 20 22.64 21.77 -9.16
CA GLY A 20 21.57 22.29 -8.31
C GLY A 20 20.26 22.55 -9.07
N VAL A 21 20.34 23.18 -10.25
CA VAL A 21 19.16 23.43 -11.10
C VAL A 21 18.56 22.12 -11.62
N LEU A 22 19.40 21.18 -12.06
CA LEU A 22 18.94 19.87 -12.54
C LEU A 22 18.27 19.07 -11.41
N ALA A 23 18.84 19.06 -10.21
CA ALA A 23 18.29 18.37 -9.06
C ALA A 23 16.92 18.94 -8.64
N ALA A 24 16.77 20.26 -8.63
CA ALA A 24 15.52 20.93 -8.26
C ALA A 24 14.34 20.52 -9.17
N LEU A 25 14.60 20.31 -10.46
CA LEU A 25 13.58 19.85 -11.41
C LEU A 25 13.37 18.33 -11.37
N ALA A 26 14.43 17.55 -11.15
CA ALA A 26 14.37 16.08 -11.22
C ALA A 26 13.74 15.42 -9.99
N ILE A 27 14.02 15.92 -8.78
CA ILE A 27 13.57 15.32 -7.52
C ILE A 27 12.04 15.13 -7.45
N PRO A 28 11.17 16.14 -7.69
CA PRO A 28 9.73 15.97 -7.55
C PRO A 28 9.12 14.96 -8.56
N GLY A 29 9.70 14.85 -9.76
CA GLY A 29 9.27 13.87 -10.75
C GLY A 29 9.63 12.43 -10.33
N PHE A 30 10.82 12.25 -9.78
CA PHE A 30 11.30 10.94 -9.35
C PHE A 30 10.54 10.40 -8.12
N THR A 31 10.23 11.26 -7.15
CA THR A 31 9.44 10.85 -5.96
C THR A 31 8.03 10.41 -6.34
N SER A 32 7.37 11.13 -7.26
CA SER A 32 6.05 10.76 -7.76
C SER A 32 6.04 9.40 -8.47
N TYR A 33 7.09 9.11 -9.25
CA TYR A 33 7.25 7.81 -9.90
C TYR A 33 7.38 6.68 -8.88
N ILE A 34 8.21 6.87 -7.85
CA ILE A 34 8.36 5.89 -6.76
C ILE A 34 7.02 5.66 -6.05
N TYR A 35 6.29 6.71 -5.69
CA TYR A 35 4.98 6.57 -5.03
C TYR A 35 3.99 5.78 -5.87
N LYS A 36 3.90 6.08 -7.17
CA LYS A 36 3.04 5.32 -8.08
C LYS A 36 3.43 3.84 -8.15
N SER A 37 4.73 3.54 -8.20
CA SER A 37 5.22 2.15 -8.18
C SER A 37 4.80 1.43 -6.91
N ARG A 38 4.91 2.08 -5.75
CA ARG A 38 4.51 1.53 -4.44
C ARG A 38 3.00 1.30 -4.33
N VAL A 39 2.20 2.26 -4.80
CA VAL A 39 0.74 2.10 -4.84
C VAL A 39 0.36 0.94 -5.76
N THR A 40 1.03 0.78 -6.91
CA THR A 40 0.76 -0.32 -7.85
C THR A 40 1.04 -1.69 -7.24
N GLU A 41 2.12 -1.81 -6.45
CA GLU A 41 2.43 -3.02 -5.67
C GLU A 41 1.29 -3.35 -4.69
N ALA A 42 0.81 -2.34 -3.94
CA ALA A 42 -0.28 -2.51 -3.00
C ALA A 42 -1.61 -2.90 -3.67
N THR A 43 -1.96 -2.24 -4.78
CA THR A 43 -3.19 -2.56 -5.53
C THR A 43 -3.15 -3.96 -6.13
N THR A 44 -1.97 -4.42 -6.57
CA THR A 44 -1.80 -5.76 -7.12
C THR A 44 -2.07 -6.81 -6.05
N PHE A 45 -1.47 -6.64 -4.86
CA PHE A 45 -1.69 -7.58 -3.77
C PHE A 45 -3.11 -7.53 -3.19
N LEU A 46 -3.74 -6.34 -3.11
CA LEU A 46 -5.16 -6.23 -2.75
C LEU A 46 -6.07 -6.96 -3.76
N GLY A 47 -5.75 -6.91 -5.04
CA GLY A 47 -6.44 -7.68 -6.08
C GLY A 47 -6.31 -9.19 -5.87
N GLU A 48 -5.10 -9.67 -5.52
CA GLU A 48 -4.89 -11.07 -5.16
C GLU A 48 -5.73 -11.45 -3.93
N ILE A 49 -5.71 -10.63 -2.86
CA ILE A 49 -6.51 -10.86 -1.66
C ILE A 49 -7.98 -11.01 -2.02
N LYS A 50 -8.54 -10.11 -2.86
CA LYS A 50 -9.92 -10.22 -3.33
C LYS A 50 -10.15 -11.53 -4.06
N GLN A 51 -9.31 -11.90 -5.02
CA GLN A 51 -9.46 -13.16 -5.78
C GLN A 51 -9.46 -14.39 -4.85
N ARG A 52 -8.58 -14.41 -3.85
CA ARG A 52 -8.53 -15.49 -2.84
C ARG A 52 -9.78 -15.51 -1.97
N GLN A 53 -10.28 -14.34 -1.58
CA GLN A 53 -11.51 -14.21 -0.79
C GLN A 53 -12.73 -14.73 -1.57
N GLU A 54 -12.87 -14.38 -2.85
CA GLU A 54 -13.95 -14.89 -3.71
C GLU A 54 -13.85 -16.42 -3.87
N SER A 55 -12.64 -16.95 -4.13
CA SER A 55 -12.42 -18.39 -4.24
C SER A 55 -12.79 -19.13 -2.94
N TYR A 56 -12.44 -18.55 -1.79
CA TYR A 56 -12.77 -19.09 -0.48
C TYR A 56 -14.29 -19.06 -0.22
N ARG A 57 -14.99 -18.01 -0.66
CA ARG A 57 -16.45 -17.94 -0.60
C ARG A 57 -17.11 -18.99 -1.47
N ASP A 58 -16.62 -19.22 -2.68
CA ASP A 58 -17.15 -20.24 -3.57
C ASP A 58 -17.02 -21.66 -2.98
N GLU A 59 -15.95 -21.92 -2.23
CA GLU A 59 -15.70 -23.22 -1.59
C GLU A 59 -16.49 -23.42 -0.28
N PHE A 60 -16.53 -22.38 0.58
CA PHE A 60 -17.05 -22.50 1.95
C PHE A 60 -18.35 -21.74 2.22
N GLY A 61 -18.89 -21.02 1.24
CA GLY A 61 -20.11 -20.23 1.35
C GLY A 61 -19.97 -18.94 2.18
N ARG A 62 -18.75 -18.59 2.60
CA ARG A 62 -18.44 -17.38 3.40
C ARG A 62 -17.02 -16.91 3.09
N TYR A 63 -16.73 -15.63 3.33
CA TYR A 63 -15.36 -15.12 3.22
C TYR A 63 -14.46 -15.55 4.39
N CYS A 64 -13.14 -15.48 4.19
CA CYS A 64 -12.15 -15.82 5.20
C CYS A 64 -11.91 -14.64 6.13
N GLY A 65 -12.30 -14.78 7.41
CA GLY A 65 -12.02 -13.79 8.45
C GLY A 65 -10.57 -13.88 8.92
N VAL A 66 -9.66 -13.11 8.31
CA VAL A 66 -8.24 -13.14 8.68
C VAL A 66 -7.97 -12.37 9.97
N ASN A 67 -8.63 -11.22 10.17
CA ASN A 67 -8.41 -10.32 11.33
C ASN A 67 -9.69 -10.00 12.12
N GLY A 68 -10.72 -10.86 12.03
CA GLY A 68 -12.02 -10.61 12.67
C GLY A 68 -12.86 -9.57 11.92
N THR A 69 -13.62 -8.77 12.65
CA THR A 69 -14.65 -7.86 12.09
C THR A 69 -14.20 -6.40 12.00
N ASP A 70 -13.06 -6.03 12.61
CA ASP A 70 -12.59 -4.65 12.72
C ASP A 70 -11.13 -4.46 12.28
N TRP A 71 -10.77 -3.22 11.93
CA TRP A 71 -9.42 -2.80 11.53
C TRP A 71 -8.43 -2.74 12.72
N GLY A 72 -8.26 -3.85 13.43
CA GLY A 72 -7.42 -3.92 14.64
C GLY A 72 -6.10 -4.67 14.47
N SER A 73 -5.94 -5.46 13.40
CA SER A 73 -4.75 -6.27 13.17
C SER A 73 -4.29 -6.14 11.72
N TYR A 74 -3.02 -5.79 11.55
CA TYR A 74 -2.37 -5.68 10.25
C TYR A 74 -1.17 -6.62 10.17
N ASN A 75 -0.83 -7.02 8.96
CA ASN A 75 0.34 -7.81 8.64
C ASN A 75 1.16 -7.15 7.52
N PRO A 76 2.44 -6.84 7.76
CA PRO A 76 3.15 -6.83 9.05
C PRO A 76 2.48 -5.88 10.07
N THR A 77 2.81 -6.05 11.36
CA THR A 77 2.19 -5.25 12.45
C THR A 77 2.66 -3.80 12.47
N ALA A 78 3.84 -3.52 11.92
CA ALA A 78 4.37 -2.17 11.76
C ALA A 78 4.23 -1.74 10.31
N ILE A 79 3.88 -0.47 10.10
CA ILE A 79 3.85 0.15 8.78
C ILE A 79 5.26 0.14 8.21
N PRO A 80 5.50 -0.53 7.06
CA PRO A 80 6.78 -0.46 6.38
C PRO A 80 7.05 0.98 5.90
N GLY A 81 8.28 1.46 6.09
CA GLY A 81 8.73 2.77 5.62
C GLY A 81 9.36 2.70 4.22
N LEU A 82 10.44 3.46 4.01
CA LEU A 82 11.26 3.47 2.80
C LEU A 82 11.96 2.13 2.54
N ASP A 83 12.16 1.31 3.57
CA ASP A 83 12.70 -0.04 3.44
C ASP A 83 11.58 -1.08 3.42
N PRO A 84 11.54 -1.97 2.42
CA PRO A 84 10.50 -2.97 2.32
C PRO A 84 10.73 -4.07 3.37
N VAL A 85 9.63 -4.60 3.91
CA VAL A 85 9.65 -5.61 4.98
C VAL A 85 9.25 -6.96 4.39
N ALA A 86 9.93 -8.03 4.82
CA ALA A 86 9.58 -9.38 4.38
C ALA A 86 8.17 -9.78 4.87
N TRP A 87 7.38 -10.43 4.01
CA TRP A 87 6.09 -10.98 4.41
C TRP A 87 6.26 -12.11 5.42
N THR A 88 5.54 -12.00 6.54
CA THR A 88 5.40 -13.08 7.51
C THR A 88 3.97 -13.59 7.47
N SER A 89 3.75 -14.84 7.05
CA SER A 89 2.41 -15.42 7.12
C SER A 89 2.09 -15.87 8.55
N ASN A 90 0.89 -15.52 9.02
CA ASN A 90 0.30 -16.13 10.21
C ASN A 90 -0.71 -17.21 9.78
N ALA A 91 -1.29 -17.94 10.74
CA ALA A 91 -2.25 -19.01 10.45
C ALA A 91 -3.44 -18.55 9.60
N ALA A 92 -3.94 -17.34 9.84
CA ALA A 92 -5.10 -16.79 9.15
C ALA A 92 -4.78 -16.37 7.69
N TRP A 93 -3.62 -15.74 7.46
CA TRP A 93 -3.13 -15.46 6.11
C TRP A 93 -2.80 -16.74 5.33
N SER A 94 -2.26 -17.75 6.02
CA SER A 94 -2.02 -19.07 5.42
C SER A 94 -3.31 -19.78 5.03
N GLN A 95 -4.41 -19.58 5.76
CA GLN A 95 -5.73 -20.13 5.43
C GLN A 95 -6.34 -19.47 4.20
N LEU A 96 -6.25 -18.14 4.09
CA LEU A 96 -6.65 -17.43 2.87
C LEU A 96 -5.75 -17.80 1.68
N GLY A 97 -4.49 -18.13 1.94
CA GLY A 97 -3.51 -18.50 0.92
C GLY A 97 -2.98 -17.30 0.11
N ALA A 98 -3.28 -16.07 0.52
CA ALA A 98 -2.72 -14.85 -0.07
C ALA A 98 -1.33 -14.58 0.50
N ALA A 99 -0.32 -14.47 -0.36
CA ALA A 99 1.02 -14.09 0.01
C ALA A 99 1.69 -13.34 -1.14
N PRO A 100 2.31 -12.18 -0.89
CA PRO A 100 2.95 -11.39 -1.93
C PRO A 100 4.26 -12.04 -2.40
N ASP A 101 4.61 -11.81 -3.66
CA ASP A 101 5.83 -12.34 -4.31
C ASP A 101 7.12 -11.58 -3.92
N GLY A 102 7.29 -11.23 -2.65
CA GLY A 102 8.48 -10.56 -2.15
C GLY A 102 8.26 -9.66 -0.94
N PRO A 103 9.29 -8.87 -0.56
CA PRO A 103 9.17 -7.83 0.46
C PRO A 103 8.14 -6.77 0.05
N ILE A 104 7.38 -6.29 1.02
CA ILE A 104 6.27 -5.38 0.83
C ILE A 104 6.47 -4.04 1.53
N ARG A 105 5.78 -3.02 1.02
CA ARG A 105 5.87 -1.63 1.51
C ARG A 105 4.63 -1.11 2.21
N PHE A 106 3.64 -1.98 2.37
CA PHE A 106 2.37 -1.68 3.04
C PHE A 106 2.10 -2.75 4.09
N GLN A 107 1.32 -2.40 5.09
CA GLN A 107 0.70 -3.38 5.96
C GLN A 107 -0.71 -3.69 5.45
N TYR A 108 -1.15 -4.94 5.60
CA TYR A 108 -2.42 -5.42 5.05
C TYR A 108 -3.30 -5.95 6.16
N ALA A 109 -4.59 -5.66 6.06
CA ALA A 109 -5.62 -6.25 6.91
C ALA A 109 -6.77 -6.72 6.03
N THR A 110 -7.40 -7.83 6.40
CA THR A 110 -8.70 -8.21 5.83
C THR A 110 -9.64 -8.66 6.92
N VAL A 111 -10.85 -8.10 6.86
CA VAL A 111 -11.95 -8.34 7.77
C VAL A 111 -13.10 -8.90 6.96
N ALA A 112 -13.82 -9.84 7.53
CA ALA A 112 -14.91 -10.51 6.86
C ALA A 112 -15.91 -11.03 7.88
N ASP A 113 -17.19 -11.01 7.52
CA ASP A 113 -18.24 -11.50 8.40
C ASP A 113 -19.51 -11.88 7.64
N VAL A 114 -20.50 -12.34 8.39
CA VAL A 114 -21.81 -12.80 7.93
C VAL A 114 -22.83 -11.64 7.80
N PRO A 115 -23.96 -11.84 7.10
CA PRO A 115 -25.01 -10.84 7.02
C PRO A 115 -25.53 -10.42 8.40
N GLY A 116 -25.90 -9.15 8.53
CA GLY A 116 -26.48 -8.55 9.73
C GLY A 116 -25.48 -8.12 10.80
N THR A 117 -24.19 -8.38 10.62
CA THR A 117 -23.15 -7.86 11.53
C THR A 117 -22.73 -6.45 11.16
N SER A 118 -22.05 -5.76 12.08
CA SER A 118 -21.55 -4.41 11.85
C SER A 118 -20.40 -4.44 10.85
N VAL A 119 -20.57 -3.74 9.73
CA VAL A 119 -19.49 -3.48 8.78
C VAL A 119 -18.48 -2.48 9.36
N PRO A 120 -17.22 -2.47 8.90
CA PRO A 120 -16.23 -1.54 9.37
C PRO A 120 -16.67 -0.08 9.13
N THR A 121 -16.40 0.80 10.10
CA THR A 121 -16.82 2.20 10.02
C THR A 121 -16.21 2.89 8.81
N GLY A 122 -17.03 3.58 8.01
CA GLY A 122 -16.59 4.28 6.81
C GLY A 122 -16.39 3.40 5.58
N SER A 123 -16.78 2.13 5.63
CA SER A 123 -16.78 1.24 4.47
C SER A 123 -17.96 1.47 3.54
N ASN A 124 -17.81 1.07 2.27
CA ASN A 124 -18.90 1.06 1.28
C ASN A 124 -19.55 -0.33 1.20
N LEU A 125 -19.73 -0.98 2.36
CA LEU A 125 -20.35 -2.29 2.47
C LEU A 125 -21.75 -2.13 3.05
N ASP A 126 -22.72 -2.84 2.45
CA ASP A 126 -23.95 -3.17 3.16
C ASP A 126 -23.74 -4.42 4.04
N ASN A 127 -24.68 -4.66 4.94
CA ASN A 127 -24.69 -5.85 5.80
C ASN A 127 -25.80 -6.83 5.39
N ASP A 128 -26.30 -6.75 4.16
CA ASP A 128 -27.42 -7.59 3.69
C ASP A 128 -26.93 -8.97 3.19
N ASP A 129 -25.67 -9.09 2.77
CA ASP A 129 -25.01 -10.36 2.41
C ASP A 129 -23.67 -10.52 3.16
N HIS A 130 -23.01 -11.68 2.99
CA HIS A 130 -21.64 -11.89 3.43
C HIS A 130 -20.74 -10.85 2.80
N TRP A 131 -19.82 -10.32 3.59
CA TRP A 131 -18.98 -9.23 3.17
C TRP A 131 -17.53 -9.47 3.56
N PHE A 132 -16.62 -8.89 2.79
CA PHE A 132 -15.24 -8.69 3.21
C PHE A 132 -14.79 -7.28 2.85
N ALA A 133 -13.86 -6.77 3.64
CA ALA A 133 -13.05 -5.62 3.30
C ALA A 133 -11.57 -6.01 3.43
N ALA A 134 -10.74 -5.52 2.52
CA ALA A 134 -9.30 -5.60 2.64
C ALA A 134 -8.71 -4.20 2.53
N ARG A 135 -7.74 -3.89 3.39
CA ARG A 135 -7.07 -2.60 3.46
C ARG A 135 -5.57 -2.78 3.38
N ALA A 136 -4.91 -1.98 2.55
CA ALA A 136 -3.48 -1.75 2.59
C ALA A 136 -3.22 -0.38 3.20
N GLN A 137 -2.30 -0.28 4.16
CA GLN A 137 -1.91 0.99 4.80
C GLN A 137 -0.39 1.16 4.70
N GLY A 138 0.06 2.37 4.37
CA GLY A 138 1.47 2.67 4.18
C GLY A 138 1.75 4.13 4.53
N ASP A 139 3.01 4.43 4.85
CA ASP A 139 3.52 5.80 4.89
C ASP A 139 4.48 5.95 3.71
N LEU A 140 4.00 6.60 2.65
CA LEU A 140 4.72 6.65 1.38
C LEU A 140 5.95 7.55 1.43
N ASN A 141 5.93 8.59 2.27
CA ASN A 141 6.93 9.65 2.31
C ASN A 141 7.59 9.82 3.69
N GLU A 142 7.30 8.94 4.64
CA GLU A 142 7.81 8.97 6.02
C GLU A 142 7.52 10.29 6.75
N ASP A 143 6.40 10.94 6.41
CA ASP A 143 5.99 12.19 7.08
C ASP A 143 5.08 11.94 8.30
N GLY A 144 4.78 10.68 8.60
CA GLY A 144 3.88 10.26 9.69
C GLY A 144 2.40 10.24 9.29
N THR A 145 2.06 10.65 8.06
CA THR A 145 0.69 10.58 7.52
C THR A 145 0.50 9.28 6.78
N THR A 146 -0.39 8.44 7.29
CA THR A 146 -0.64 7.15 6.64
C THR A 146 -1.66 7.29 5.52
N PHE A 147 -1.34 6.69 4.38
CA PHE A 147 -2.23 6.48 3.26
C PHE A 147 -2.79 5.05 3.32
N HIS A 148 -4.09 4.88 3.06
CA HIS A 148 -4.69 3.56 2.92
C HIS A 148 -5.45 3.39 1.61
N LEU A 149 -5.48 2.14 1.14
CA LEU A 149 -6.24 1.66 0.01
C LEU A 149 -7.19 0.57 0.51
N GLU A 150 -8.39 0.53 -0.03
CA GLU A 150 -9.42 -0.42 0.38
C GLU A 150 -10.11 -1.05 -0.81
N ILE A 151 -10.43 -2.33 -0.69
CA ILE A 151 -11.26 -3.07 -1.64
C ILE A 151 -12.32 -3.85 -0.88
N TYR A 152 -13.50 -3.93 -1.48
CA TYR A 152 -14.69 -4.52 -0.88
C TYR A 152 -15.23 -5.67 -1.73
N SER A 153 -15.96 -6.61 -1.12
CA SER A 153 -16.67 -7.67 -1.85
C SER A 153 -17.64 -7.10 -2.88
N GLN A 154 -18.44 -6.11 -2.46
CA GLN A 154 -19.55 -5.55 -3.23
C GLN A 154 -19.12 -4.48 -4.26
N SER A 155 -17.82 -4.15 -4.35
CA SER A 155 -17.30 -3.16 -5.28
C SER A 155 -16.08 -3.66 -6.04
N ASN A 156 -15.98 -3.32 -7.32
CA ASN A 156 -14.79 -3.58 -8.14
C ASN A 156 -13.79 -2.41 -8.14
N HIS A 157 -14.08 -1.35 -7.38
CA HIS A 157 -13.20 -0.19 -7.28
C HIS A 157 -12.29 -0.35 -6.05
N ILE A 158 -11.05 0.12 -6.20
CA ILE A 158 -10.14 0.31 -5.07
C ILE A 158 -10.31 1.75 -4.61
N TYR A 159 -10.73 1.92 -3.37
CA TYR A 159 -10.89 3.22 -2.73
C TYR A 159 -9.58 3.62 -2.09
N ASN A 160 -9.27 4.91 -2.10
CA ASN A 160 -8.11 5.44 -1.40
C ASN A 160 -8.56 6.41 -0.30
N SER A 161 -7.73 6.54 0.73
CA SER A 161 -7.88 7.61 1.70
C SER A 161 -7.22 8.86 1.15
N ALA A 162 -8.01 9.82 0.69
CA ALA A 162 -7.48 11.12 0.30
C ALA A 162 -6.67 11.72 1.47
N ALA A 163 -5.34 11.75 1.34
CA ALA A 163 -4.50 12.46 2.28
C ALA A 163 -4.78 13.96 2.12
N ALA A 164 -5.44 14.55 3.12
CA ALA A 164 -5.87 15.95 3.25
C ALA A 164 -7.18 16.34 2.51
N LYS A 165 -8.25 16.48 3.31
CA LYS A 165 -9.55 17.11 2.99
C LYS A 165 -10.31 16.56 1.77
N GLY A 166 -11.19 15.60 2.05
CA GLY A 166 -12.45 15.39 1.33
C GLY A 166 -12.32 14.88 -0.10
N GLY A 167 -12.57 13.59 -0.29
CA GLY A 167 -12.85 13.03 -1.61
C GLY A 167 -12.75 11.52 -1.61
N TRP A 168 -13.87 10.87 -1.90
CA TRP A 168 -13.95 9.46 -2.26
C TRP A 168 -14.08 9.39 -3.79
N GLU A 169 -13.01 9.03 -4.49
CA GLU A 169 -13.02 8.35 -5.79
C GLU A 169 -11.80 7.42 -5.87
#